data_AF-A0A397IUE4-F1
#
_entry.id   AF-A0A397IUE4-F1
#
_cell.length_a   1.000
_cell.length_b   1.000
_cell.length_c   1.000
_cell.angle_alpha   90.00
_cell.angle_beta   90.00
_cell.angle_gamma   90.00
#
_symmetry.space_group_name_H-M   'P 1'
#
loop_
_entity.id
_entity.type
_entity.pdbx_description
1 polymer ?
#
loop_
_entity_poly.entity_id
_entity_poly.type
_entity_poly.pdbx_seq_one_letter_code
_entity_poly.pdbx_strand_id
1 'polypeptide(L)'
;MENIYYNENETINIKEDEFSQYLKSAKRGDSDAQLDLGYCYEKGFGTIKDEGKAFQWYLKSAEGGNCKGQLNLGYCYEKGIGTIKDEGKAFQWYLKSAEGGNHIGQSNLGNCYQYGIGTIKDEGKAFQWYLKSAEGGNHTGQNNLGKCYDEGIGTIKDEGKAFQWYLKSAEGGNHMGQNNLGYCYNEGIGTIKDEGKAFQWYLKSAEGGNHIGQSDLGNCYRDEIGTIKDEGKAFQWYMKSAEGGNHMGQSNLGYCYEKGIGTIKDEGKAFHWYLKSAEGGNHIGQSNLGSCYRDGTGTIKDGGKAFQWYLKSAEGGNCKGQLNLGYCYENGIGTIHQEIIFFIVFM
;
A
#
# COMPACT_ATOMS: atom_id res chain seq x y z
N MET A 1 -7.56 37.37 -31.01
CA MET A 1 -8.65 36.43 -31.37
C MET A 1 -7.93 35.12 -31.66
N GLU A 2 -8.11 34.03 -30.93
CA GLU A 2 -9.28 33.55 -30.19
C GLU A 2 -8.87 33.02 -28.81
N ASN A 3 -9.65 33.40 -27.80
CA ASN A 3 -9.67 32.78 -26.48
C ASN A 3 -10.43 31.46 -26.65
N ILE A 4 -9.76 30.31 -26.54
CA ILE A 4 -10.44 29.02 -26.43
C ILE A 4 -10.75 28.80 -24.94
N TYR A 5 -11.77 29.50 -24.44
CA TYR A 5 -12.46 29.07 -23.24
C TYR A 5 -13.27 27.84 -23.64
N TYR A 6 -12.74 26.65 -23.39
CA TYR A 6 -13.58 25.45 -23.38
C TYR A 6 -14.60 25.64 -22.26
N ASN A 7 -15.86 25.77 -22.65
CA ASN A 7 -16.96 25.94 -21.72
C ASN A 7 -17.16 24.61 -20.99
N GLU A 8 -17.35 24.62 -19.67
CA GLU A 8 -17.69 23.40 -18.91
C GLU A 8 -18.90 22.68 -19.53
N ASN A 9 -19.83 23.44 -20.10
CA ASN A 9 -20.98 22.94 -20.84
C ASN A 9 -20.62 22.19 -22.14
N GLU A 10 -19.55 22.57 -22.86
CA GLU A 10 -19.08 21.82 -24.04
C GLU A 10 -18.42 20.51 -23.63
N THR A 11 -17.66 20.51 -22.53
CA THR A 11 -17.04 19.30 -21.99
C THR A 11 -18.07 18.33 -21.43
N ILE A 12 -19.16 18.84 -20.84
CA ILE A 12 -20.32 18.06 -20.39
C ILE A 12 -21.07 17.47 -21.61
N ASN A 13 -21.34 18.26 -22.64
CA ASN A 13 -22.03 17.80 -23.85
C ASN A 13 -21.24 16.72 -24.60
N ILE A 14 -19.91 16.84 -24.72
CA ILE A 14 -19.06 15.80 -25.34
C ILE A 14 -19.17 14.46 -24.57
N LYS A 15 -19.21 14.53 -23.23
CA LYS A 15 -19.36 13.33 -22.37
C LYS A 15 -20.76 12.70 -22.46
N GLU A 16 -21.80 13.51 -22.63
CA GLU A 16 -23.17 13.03 -22.82
C GLU A 16 -23.37 12.38 -24.21
N ASP A 17 -22.73 12.93 -25.24
CA ASP A 17 -22.77 12.36 -26.60
C ASP A 17 -22.01 11.03 -26.69
N GLU A 18 -20.83 10.92 -26.08
CA GLU A 18 -20.08 9.66 -25.95
C GLU A 18 -20.90 8.60 -25.20
N PHE A 19 -21.50 8.97 -24.06
CA PHE A 19 -22.36 8.08 -23.30
C PHE A 19 -23.54 7.54 -24.14
N SER A 20 -24.19 8.43 -24.90
CA SER A 20 -25.30 8.06 -25.78
C SER A 20 -24.88 7.07 -26.89
N GLN A 21 -23.67 7.22 -27.42
CA GLN A 21 -23.11 6.29 -28.40
C GLN A 21 -22.79 4.93 -27.78
N TYR A 22 -22.08 4.89 -26.64
CA TYR A 22 -21.82 3.65 -25.92
C TYR A 22 -23.10 2.92 -25.56
N LEU A 23 -24.14 3.64 -25.10
CA LEU A 23 -25.44 3.05 -24.77
C LEU A 23 -26.10 2.36 -25.97
N LYS A 24 -26.03 2.96 -27.16
CA LYS A 24 -26.60 2.37 -28.38
C LYS A 24 -25.85 1.10 -28.78
N SER A 25 -24.52 1.13 -28.77
CA SER A 25 -23.68 -0.02 -29.15
C SER A 25 -23.74 -1.15 -28.12
N ALA A 26 -23.71 -0.82 -26.82
CA ALA A 26 -23.81 -1.78 -25.74
C ALA A 26 -25.14 -2.55 -25.76
N LYS A 27 -26.25 -1.86 -26.09
CA LYS A 27 -27.57 -2.48 -26.30
C LYS A 27 -27.63 -3.43 -27.50
N ARG A 28 -26.71 -3.30 -28.46
CA ARG A 28 -26.57 -4.21 -29.61
C ARG A 28 -25.65 -5.41 -29.32
N GLY A 29 -25.10 -5.51 -28.12
CA GLY A 29 -24.25 -6.63 -27.71
C GLY A 29 -22.74 -6.39 -27.87
N ASP A 30 -22.32 -5.18 -28.22
CA ASP A 30 -20.90 -4.85 -28.32
C ASP A 30 -20.23 -4.87 -26.93
N SER A 31 -19.28 -5.79 -26.73
CA SER A 31 -18.66 -6.03 -25.42
C SER A 31 -17.72 -4.91 -24.97
N ASP A 32 -17.10 -4.18 -25.90
CA ASP A 32 -16.25 -3.02 -25.59
C ASP A 32 -17.12 -1.84 -25.19
N ALA A 33 -18.21 -1.58 -25.93
CA ALA A 33 -19.16 -0.54 -25.54
C ALA A 33 -19.86 -0.84 -24.20
N GLN A 34 -20.09 -2.13 -23.87
CA GLN A 34 -20.60 -2.52 -22.56
C GLN A 34 -19.58 -2.25 -21.45
N LEU A 35 -18.29 -2.47 -21.69
CA LEU A 35 -17.22 -2.11 -20.76
C LEU A 35 -17.21 -0.60 -20.52
N ASP A 36 -17.17 0.19 -21.59
CA ASP A 36 -17.09 1.65 -21.50
C ASP A 36 -18.33 2.24 -20.80
N LEU A 37 -19.51 1.69 -21.08
CA LEU A 37 -20.75 2.09 -20.40
C LEU A 37 -20.72 1.75 -18.91
N GLY A 38 -20.16 0.59 -18.54
CA GLY A 38 -19.92 0.24 -17.14
C GLY A 38 -19.03 1.26 -16.44
N TYR A 39 -17.96 1.69 -17.10
CA TYR A 39 -17.04 2.72 -16.60
C TYR A 39 -17.70 4.09 -16.47
N CYS A 40 -18.54 4.49 -17.44
CA CYS A 40 -19.35 5.71 -17.35
C CYS A 40 -20.23 5.71 -16.10
N TYR A 41 -20.93 4.62 -15.80
CA TYR A 41 -21.74 4.51 -14.59
C TYR A 41 -20.90 4.47 -13.31
N GLU A 42 -19.71 3.88 -13.34
CA GLU A 42 -18.82 3.84 -12.16
C GLU A 42 -18.28 5.24 -11.81
N LYS A 43 -17.92 6.05 -12.81
CA LYS A 43 -17.32 7.38 -12.63
C LYS A 43 -18.31 8.54 -12.71
N GLY A 44 -19.53 8.30 -13.20
CA GLY A 44 -20.51 9.36 -13.46
C GLY A 44 -20.19 10.20 -14.70
N PHE A 45 -19.61 9.61 -15.74
CA PHE A 45 -19.33 10.31 -17.00
C PHE A 45 -20.55 10.26 -17.93
N GLY A 46 -21.10 11.44 -18.26
CA GLY A 46 -22.32 11.56 -19.07
C GLY A 46 -23.58 11.01 -18.41
N THR A 47 -23.50 10.63 -17.12
CA THR A 47 -24.60 10.07 -16.34
C THR A 47 -24.35 10.20 -14.84
N ILE A 48 -25.35 9.88 -14.01
CA ILE A 48 -25.17 9.83 -12.55
C ILE A 48 -24.45 8.53 -12.18
N LYS A 49 -23.48 8.63 -11.27
CA LYS A 49 -22.77 7.47 -10.72
C LYS A 49 -23.76 6.43 -10.19
N ASP A 50 -23.63 5.18 -10.66
CA ASP A 50 -24.51 4.07 -10.29
C ASP A 50 -23.72 2.76 -10.34
N GLU A 51 -23.26 2.31 -9.17
CA GLU A 51 -22.42 1.11 -9.04
C GLU A 51 -23.17 -0.17 -9.43
N GLY A 52 -24.48 -0.23 -9.18
CA GLY A 52 -25.31 -1.36 -9.59
C GLY A 52 -25.38 -1.48 -11.11
N LYS A 53 -25.60 -0.38 -11.82
CA LYS A 53 -25.56 -0.39 -13.30
C LYS A 53 -24.17 -0.64 -13.85
N ALA A 54 -23.13 -0.09 -13.23
CA ALA A 54 -21.74 -0.37 -13.61
C ALA A 54 -21.47 -1.88 -13.57
N PHE A 55 -21.82 -2.52 -12.46
CA PHE A 55 -21.71 -3.97 -12.29
C PHE A 55 -22.46 -4.76 -13.37
N GLN A 56 -23.71 -4.39 -13.67
CA GLN A 56 -24.51 -5.09 -14.69
C GLN A 56 -23.92 -4.97 -16.10
N TRP A 57 -23.31 -3.83 -16.44
CA TRP A 57 -22.67 -3.64 -17.74
C TRP A 57 -21.31 -4.34 -17.84
N TYR A 58 -20.50 -4.30 -16.78
CA TYR A 58 -19.28 -5.11 -16.69
C TYR A 58 -19.59 -6.61 -16.78
N LEU A 59 -20.68 -7.07 -16.16
CA LEU A 59 -21.13 -8.47 -16.26
C LEU A 59 -21.39 -8.87 -17.70
N LYS A 60 -22.18 -8.08 -18.44
CA LYS A 60 -22.46 -8.34 -19.86
C LYS A 60 -21.20 -8.35 -20.71
N SER A 61 -20.31 -7.37 -20.50
CA SER A 61 -19.02 -7.29 -21.20
C SER A 61 -18.16 -8.54 -20.94
N ALA A 62 -18.08 -8.96 -19.68
CA ALA A 62 -17.31 -10.12 -19.26
C ALA A 62 -17.86 -11.44 -19.82
N GLU A 63 -19.18 -11.61 -19.82
CA GLU A 63 -19.89 -12.74 -20.42
C GLU A 63 -19.74 -12.76 -21.95
N GLY A 64 -19.63 -11.60 -22.58
CA GLY A 64 -19.26 -11.43 -23.99
C GLY A 64 -17.81 -11.77 -24.33
N GLY A 65 -16.99 -12.15 -23.34
CA GLY A 65 -15.60 -12.58 -23.52
C GLY A 65 -14.56 -11.46 -23.45
N ASN A 66 -14.96 -10.22 -23.13
CA ASN A 66 -14.03 -9.10 -23.03
C ASN A 66 -13.09 -9.25 -21.82
N CYS A 67 -11.79 -9.37 -22.04
CA CYS A 67 -10.84 -9.61 -20.94
C CYS A 67 -10.72 -8.43 -19.96
N LYS A 68 -10.95 -7.18 -20.41
CA LYS A 68 -11.02 -6.00 -19.53
C LYS A 68 -12.35 -5.96 -18.77
N GLY A 69 -13.45 -6.37 -19.39
CA GLY A 69 -14.74 -6.58 -18.71
C GLY A 69 -14.64 -7.62 -17.60
N GLN A 70 -13.97 -8.75 -17.87
CA GLN A 70 -13.69 -9.79 -16.89
C GLN A 70 -12.82 -9.28 -15.73
N LEU A 71 -11.79 -8.47 -16.03
CA LEU A 71 -10.98 -7.81 -14.99
C LEU A 71 -11.84 -6.93 -14.09
N ASN A 72 -12.63 -6.02 -14.66
CA ASN A 72 -13.45 -5.09 -13.89
C ASN A 72 -14.53 -5.80 -13.08
N LEU A 73 -15.12 -6.86 -13.61
CA LEU A 73 -16.08 -7.66 -12.89
C LEU A 73 -15.43 -8.41 -11.71
N GLY A 74 -14.22 -8.94 -11.90
CA GLY A 74 -13.43 -9.51 -10.81
C GLY A 74 -13.17 -8.49 -9.70
N TYR A 75 -12.82 -7.26 -10.07
CA TYR A 75 -12.63 -6.15 -9.13
C TYR A 75 -13.91 -5.76 -8.40
N CYS A 76 -15.05 -5.73 -9.09
CA CYS A 76 -16.34 -5.50 -8.44
C CYS A 76 -16.66 -6.54 -7.38
N TYR A 77 -16.41 -7.82 -7.64
CA TYR A 77 -16.60 -8.88 -6.65
C TYR A 77 -15.58 -8.81 -5.51
N GLU A 78 -14.33 -8.43 -5.77
CA GLU A 78 -13.31 -8.29 -4.72
C GLU A 78 -13.66 -7.14 -3.75
N LYS A 79 -14.16 -6.02 -4.26
CA LYS A 79 -14.46 -4.81 -3.47
C LYS A 79 -15.92 -4.69 -3.04
N GLY A 80 -16.83 -5.50 -3.57
CA GLY A 80 -18.27 -5.37 -3.33
C GLY A 80 -18.89 -4.13 -4.01
N ILE A 81 -18.38 -3.74 -5.19
CA ILE A 81 -18.90 -2.58 -5.94
C ILE A 81 -20.12 -3.02 -6.76
N GLY A 82 -21.28 -2.47 -6.43
CA GLY A 82 -22.55 -2.81 -7.09
C GLY A 82 -23.04 -4.25 -6.85
N THR A 83 -22.36 -5.00 -5.98
CA THR A 83 -22.65 -6.41 -5.65
C THR A 83 -22.12 -6.75 -4.26
N ILE A 84 -22.43 -7.95 -3.76
CA ILE A 84 -21.86 -8.44 -2.49
C ILE A 84 -20.44 -8.94 -2.76
N LYS A 85 -19.50 -8.60 -1.86
CA LYS A 85 -18.11 -9.08 -1.92
C LYS A 85 -18.06 -10.62 -1.98
N ASP A 86 -17.33 -11.15 -2.95
CA ASP A 86 -17.19 -12.59 -3.19
C ASP A 86 -15.81 -12.89 -3.80
N GLU A 87 -14.86 -13.30 -2.95
CA GLU A 87 -13.48 -13.54 -3.38
C GLU A 87 -13.37 -14.74 -4.33
N GLY A 88 -14.23 -15.74 -4.19
CA GLY A 88 -14.26 -16.90 -5.10
C GLY A 88 -14.65 -16.48 -6.51
N LYS A 89 -15.69 -15.63 -6.66
CA LYS A 89 -16.05 -15.07 -7.97
C LYS A 89 -15.01 -14.11 -8.51
N ALA A 90 -14.40 -13.30 -7.65
CA ALA A 90 -13.29 -12.42 -8.04
C ALA A 90 -12.16 -13.23 -8.68
N PHE A 91 -11.72 -14.31 -8.01
CA PHE A 91 -10.70 -15.22 -8.53
C PHE A 91 -11.08 -15.81 -9.89
N GLN A 92 -12.31 -16.32 -10.06
CA GLN A 92 -12.74 -16.91 -11.33
C GLN A 92 -12.73 -15.92 -12.49
N TRP A 93 -13.12 -14.66 -12.25
CA TRP A 93 -13.11 -13.63 -13.29
C TRP A 93 -11.71 -13.09 -13.59
N TYR A 94 -10.86 -12.93 -12.57
CA TYR A 94 -9.45 -12.63 -12.78
C TYR A 94 -8.74 -13.75 -13.55
N LEU A 95 -9.06 -15.02 -13.29
CA LEU A 95 -8.54 -16.16 -14.04
C LEU A 95 -8.88 -16.06 -15.53
N LYS A 96 -10.16 -15.88 -15.85
CA LYS A 96 -10.60 -15.69 -17.25
C LYS A 96 -9.91 -14.50 -17.92
N SER A 97 -9.81 -13.37 -17.22
CA SER A 97 -9.13 -12.17 -17.72
C SER A 97 -7.65 -12.43 -18.02
N ALA A 98 -6.96 -13.12 -17.11
CA ALA A 98 -5.54 -13.46 -17.23
C ALA A 98 -5.26 -14.45 -18.36
N GLU A 99 -6.12 -15.46 -18.52
CA GLU A 99 -6.08 -16.44 -19.62
C GLU A 99 -6.41 -15.78 -20.96
N GLY A 100 -7.29 -14.76 -20.96
CA GLY A 100 -7.56 -13.89 -22.11
C GLY A 100 -6.44 -12.89 -22.43
N GLY A 101 -5.28 -12.99 -21.77
CA GLY A 101 -4.09 -12.19 -22.07
C GLY A 101 -4.03 -10.81 -21.41
N ASN A 102 -4.96 -10.47 -20.51
CA ASN A 102 -4.93 -9.18 -19.83
C ASN A 102 -3.81 -9.13 -18.78
N HIS A 103 -2.79 -8.30 -18.98
CA HIS A 103 -1.63 -8.24 -18.08
C HIS A 103 -1.96 -7.70 -16.67
N ILE A 104 -2.97 -6.84 -16.53
CA ILE A 104 -3.44 -6.41 -15.20
C ILE A 104 -4.15 -7.59 -14.51
N GLY A 105 -4.99 -8.33 -15.24
CA GLY A 105 -5.64 -9.55 -14.77
C GLY A 105 -4.63 -10.61 -14.33
N GLN A 106 -3.54 -10.77 -15.07
CA GLN A 106 -2.42 -11.65 -14.69
C GLN A 106 -1.77 -11.21 -13.38
N SER A 107 -1.54 -9.91 -13.17
CA SER A 107 -1.02 -9.40 -11.89
C SER A 107 -2.00 -9.66 -10.74
N ASN A 108 -3.30 -9.41 -10.95
CA ASN A 108 -4.31 -9.62 -9.91
C ASN A 108 -4.48 -11.09 -9.56
N LEU A 109 -4.41 -11.99 -10.55
CA LEU A 109 -4.42 -13.43 -10.32
C LEU A 109 -3.16 -13.88 -9.56
N GLY A 110 -2.00 -13.28 -9.84
CA GLY A 110 -0.79 -13.47 -9.04
C GLY A 110 -1.01 -13.11 -7.57
N ASN A 111 -1.67 -11.98 -7.29
CA ASN A 111 -2.04 -11.58 -5.92
C ASN A 111 -2.99 -12.61 -5.28
N CYS A 112 -3.98 -13.12 -6.03
CA CYS A 112 -4.88 -14.15 -5.53
C CYS A 112 -4.13 -15.40 -5.06
N TYR A 113 -3.16 -15.88 -5.85
CA TYR A 113 -2.35 -17.03 -5.46
C TYR A 113 -1.37 -16.71 -4.33
N GLN A 114 -0.76 -15.52 -4.29
CA GLN A 114 0.19 -15.17 -3.24
C GLN A 114 -0.49 -15.07 -1.86
N TYR A 115 -1.70 -14.52 -1.80
CA TYR A 115 -2.40 -14.22 -0.55
C TYR A 115 -3.57 -15.17 -0.25
N GLY A 116 -3.88 -16.12 -1.15
CA GLY A 116 -5.00 -17.05 -1.00
C GLY A 116 -6.38 -16.38 -1.15
N ILE A 117 -6.50 -15.34 -1.97
CA ILE A 117 -7.77 -14.63 -2.17
C ILE A 117 -8.65 -15.43 -3.11
N GLY A 118 -9.73 -16.01 -2.59
CA GLY A 118 -10.67 -16.84 -3.37
C GLY A 118 -10.10 -18.18 -3.85
N THR A 119 -8.89 -18.55 -3.42
CA THR A 119 -8.18 -19.78 -3.82
C THR A 119 -7.19 -20.20 -2.73
N ILE A 120 -6.55 -21.35 -2.89
CA ILE A 120 -5.49 -21.80 -1.98
C ILE A 120 -4.20 -21.04 -2.33
N LYS A 121 -3.47 -20.59 -1.30
CA LYS A 121 -2.17 -19.93 -1.45
C LYS A 121 -1.19 -20.84 -2.21
N ASP A 122 -0.55 -20.31 -3.24
CA ASP A 122 0.41 -21.01 -4.10
C ASP A 122 1.42 -19.99 -4.66
N GLU A 123 2.57 -19.88 -4.00
CA GLU A 123 3.60 -18.90 -4.37
C GLU A 123 4.23 -19.20 -5.74
N GLY A 124 4.31 -20.48 -6.12
CA GLY A 124 4.82 -20.88 -7.44
C GLY A 124 3.91 -20.37 -8.56
N LYS A 125 2.58 -20.55 -8.43
CA LYS A 125 1.63 -19.98 -9.38
C LYS A 125 1.62 -18.46 -9.35
N ALA A 126 1.75 -17.84 -8.18
CA ALA A 126 1.85 -16.39 -8.07
C ALA A 126 3.02 -15.86 -8.90
N PHE A 127 4.21 -16.45 -8.72
CA PHE A 127 5.41 -16.11 -9.50
C PHE A 127 5.18 -16.23 -11.01
N GLN A 128 4.58 -17.34 -11.48
CA GLN A 128 4.34 -17.55 -12.91
C GLN A 128 3.39 -16.51 -13.51
N TRP A 129 2.35 -16.10 -12.77
CA TRP A 129 1.41 -15.07 -13.24
C TRP A 129 2.00 -13.66 -13.18
N TYR A 130 2.78 -13.33 -12.14
CA TYR A 130 3.54 -12.08 -12.13
C TYR A 130 4.55 -12.01 -13.26
N LEU A 131 5.23 -13.12 -13.59
CA LEU A 131 6.16 -13.19 -14.71
C LEU A 131 5.47 -12.86 -16.03
N LYS A 132 4.35 -13.53 -16.33
CA LYS A 132 3.54 -13.24 -17.53
C LYS A 132 3.08 -11.79 -17.58
N SER A 133 2.61 -11.24 -16.46
CA SER A 133 2.18 -9.85 -16.33
C SER A 133 3.32 -8.87 -16.61
N ALA A 134 4.49 -9.13 -16.03
CA ALA A 134 5.68 -8.28 -16.14
C ALA A 134 6.27 -8.28 -17.56
N GLU A 135 6.33 -9.45 -18.20
CA GLU A 135 6.74 -9.62 -19.60
C GLU A 135 5.76 -8.94 -20.56
N GLY A 136 4.47 -8.92 -20.22
CA GLY A 136 3.44 -8.14 -20.90
C GLY A 136 3.51 -6.62 -20.68
N GLY A 137 4.52 -6.13 -19.96
CA GLY A 137 4.75 -4.70 -19.75
C GLY A 137 3.94 -4.07 -18.61
N ASN A 138 3.22 -4.86 -17.78
CA ASN A 138 2.49 -4.32 -16.65
C ASN A 138 3.44 -3.89 -15.53
N HIS A 139 3.48 -2.59 -15.20
CA HIS A 139 4.42 -2.08 -14.21
C HIS A 139 4.15 -2.58 -12.77
N THR A 140 2.90 -2.88 -12.41
CA THR A 140 2.58 -3.52 -11.12
C THR A 140 3.08 -4.95 -11.08
N GLY A 141 2.89 -5.71 -12.15
CA GLY A 141 3.44 -7.05 -12.33
C GLY A 141 4.97 -7.06 -12.28
N GLN A 142 5.62 -6.07 -12.91
CA GLN A 142 7.07 -5.88 -12.83
C GLN A 142 7.54 -5.62 -11.39
N ASN A 143 6.84 -4.76 -10.63
CA ASN A 143 7.15 -4.55 -9.21
C ASN A 143 6.99 -5.84 -8.39
N ASN A 144 5.87 -6.55 -8.57
CA ASN A 144 5.59 -7.78 -7.85
C ASN A 144 6.59 -8.89 -8.18
N LEU A 145 7.02 -8.99 -9.44
CA LEU A 145 8.06 -9.92 -9.84
C LEU A 145 9.42 -9.54 -9.25
N GLY A 146 9.74 -8.24 -9.17
CA GLY A 146 10.91 -7.74 -8.45
C GLY A 146 10.90 -8.22 -6.99
N LYS A 147 9.75 -8.09 -6.32
CA LYS A 147 9.54 -8.57 -4.95
C LYS A 147 9.69 -10.09 -4.83
N CYS A 148 9.19 -10.86 -5.79
CA CYS A 148 9.41 -12.30 -5.80
C CYS A 148 10.89 -12.68 -5.82
N TYR A 149 11.70 -12.00 -6.62
CA TYR A 149 13.14 -12.25 -6.66
C TYR A 149 13.87 -11.71 -5.42
N ASP A 150 13.41 -10.61 -4.82
CA ASP A 150 14.01 -10.04 -3.61
C ASP A 150 13.79 -10.93 -2.38
N GLU A 151 12.56 -11.42 -2.20
CA GLU A 151 12.15 -12.20 -1.03
C GLU A 151 12.19 -13.72 -1.26
N GLY A 152 12.40 -14.18 -2.50
CA GLY A 152 12.35 -15.61 -2.84
C GLY A 152 10.93 -16.20 -2.87
N ILE A 153 9.92 -15.40 -3.20
CA ILE A 153 8.52 -15.87 -3.25
C ILE A 153 8.29 -16.67 -4.55
N GLY A 154 8.09 -17.98 -4.41
CA GLY A 154 7.83 -18.88 -5.54
C GLY A 154 9.02 -19.07 -6.48
N THR A 155 10.20 -18.56 -6.12
CA THR A 155 11.45 -18.63 -6.90
C THR A 155 12.66 -18.56 -5.97
N ILE A 156 13.87 -18.73 -6.50
CA ILE A 156 15.11 -18.52 -5.75
C ILE A 156 15.39 -17.01 -5.67
N LYS A 157 15.79 -16.54 -4.48
CA LYS A 157 16.20 -15.15 -4.27
C LYS A 157 17.33 -14.75 -5.24
N ASP A 158 17.16 -13.62 -5.92
CA ASP A 158 18.09 -13.07 -6.91
C ASP A 158 17.99 -11.54 -6.93
N GLU A 159 18.88 -10.90 -6.17
CA GLU A 159 18.88 -9.44 -5.98
C GLU A 159 19.13 -8.68 -7.29
N GLY A 160 19.94 -9.26 -8.20
CA GLY A 160 20.19 -8.67 -9.52
C GLY A 160 18.92 -8.63 -10.36
N LYS A 161 18.15 -9.71 -10.41
CA LYS A 161 16.84 -9.72 -11.10
C LYS A 161 15.82 -8.84 -10.40
N ALA A 162 15.79 -8.81 -9.07
CA ALA A 162 14.93 -7.92 -8.31
C ALA A 162 15.14 -6.47 -8.73
N PHE A 163 16.40 -6.01 -8.72
CA PHE A 163 16.78 -4.67 -9.15
C PHE A 163 16.32 -4.37 -10.58
N GLN A 164 16.56 -5.28 -11.53
CA GLN A 164 16.17 -5.07 -12.94
C GLN A 164 14.66 -4.94 -13.12
N TRP A 165 13.86 -5.70 -12.39
CA TRP A 165 12.40 -5.63 -12.47
C TRP A 165 11.82 -4.42 -11.74
N TYR A 166 12.36 -4.06 -10.57
CA TYR A 166 12.02 -2.79 -9.91
C TYR A 166 12.38 -1.58 -10.79
N LEU A 167 13.53 -1.62 -11.49
CA LEU A 167 13.92 -0.56 -12.42
C LEU A 167 12.90 -0.38 -13.54
N LYS A 168 12.53 -1.46 -14.24
CA LYS A 168 11.49 -1.40 -15.29
C LYS A 168 10.16 -0.87 -14.77
N SER A 169 9.75 -1.31 -13.58
CA SER A 169 8.52 -0.86 -12.93
C SER A 169 8.56 0.65 -12.62
N ALA A 170 9.68 1.12 -12.07
CA ALA A 170 9.89 2.50 -11.67
C ALA A 170 9.94 3.46 -12.88
N GLU A 171 10.63 3.05 -13.96
CA GLU A 171 10.68 3.76 -15.24
C GLU A 171 9.31 3.81 -15.92
N GLY A 172 8.49 2.77 -15.74
CA GLY A 172 7.08 2.74 -16.13
C GLY A 172 6.15 3.60 -15.26
N GLY A 173 6.68 4.31 -14.27
CA GLY A 173 5.91 5.22 -13.44
C GLY A 173 5.18 4.58 -12.25
N ASN A 174 5.42 3.30 -11.94
CA ASN A 174 4.83 2.68 -10.77
C ASN A 174 5.48 3.21 -9.48
N HIS A 175 4.72 3.92 -8.64
CA HIS A 175 5.26 4.55 -7.44
C HIS A 175 5.79 3.56 -6.40
N MET A 176 5.22 2.35 -6.33
CA MET A 176 5.78 1.31 -5.46
C MET A 176 7.14 0.80 -5.96
N GLY A 177 7.25 0.58 -7.27
CA GLY A 177 8.51 0.24 -7.94
C GLY A 177 9.55 1.34 -7.79
N GLN A 178 9.16 2.61 -7.87
CA GLN A 178 10.03 3.75 -7.58
C GLN A 178 10.56 3.71 -6.14
N ASN A 179 9.71 3.40 -5.15
CA ASN A 179 10.16 3.24 -3.77
C ASN A 179 11.17 2.10 -3.62
N ASN A 180 10.84 0.93 -4.16
CA ASN A 180 11.66 -0.27 -4.04
C ASN A 180 13.00 -0.09 -4.75
N LEU A 181 13.02 0.60 -5.89
CA LEU A 181 14.26 0.97 -6.56
C LEU A 181 15.09 1.96 -5.73
N GLY A 182 14.44 2.93 -5.08
CA GLY A 182 15.09 3.82 -4.11
C GLY A 182 15.76 3.04 -2.98
N TYR A 183 15.07 2.04 -2.45
CA TYR A 183 15.59 1.11 -1.44
C TYR A 183 16.78 0.29 -1.94
N CYS A 184 16.69 -0.26 -3.16
CA CYS A 184 17.82 -0.97 -3.75
C CYS A 184 19.07 -0.09 -3.87
N TYR A 185 18.93 1.17 -4.29
CA TYR A 185 20.06 2.10 -4.32
C TYR A 185 20.55 2.50 -2.92
N ASN A 186 19.67 2.62 -1.93
CA ASN A 186 20.07 2.99 -0.57
C ASN A 186 20.90 1.89 0.11
N GLU A 187 20.50 0.63 -0.09
CA GLU A 187 21.14 -0.52 0.56
C GLU A 187 22.18 -1.23 -0.33
N GLY A 188 22.22 -0.93 -1.64
CA GLY A 188 23.08 -1.63 -2.60
C GLY A 188 22.57 -3.02 -2.97
N ILE A 189 21.24 -3.23 -3.01
CA ILE A 189 20.63 -4.52 -3.37
C ILE A 189 20.61 -4.66 -4.88
N GLY A 190 21.34 -5.65 -5.40
CA GLY A 190 21.44 -5.91 -6.86
C GLY A 190 22.14 -4.81 -7.66
N THR A 191 22.71 -3.80 -7.00
CA THR A 191 23.39 -2.64 -7.60
C THR A 191 24.42 -2.07 -6.63
N ILE A 192 25.20 -1.07 -7.06
CA ILE A 192 26.10 -0.33 -6.17
C ILE A 192 25.26 0.69 -5.38
N LYS A 193 25.49 0.76 -4.06
CA LYS A 193 24.87 1.75 -3.18
C LYS A 193 25.10 3.18 -3.71
N ASP A 194 24.03 3.94 -3.84
CA ASP A 194 24.01 5.31 -4.39
C ASP A 194 22.86 6.11 -3.74
N GLU A 195 23.18 6.82 -2.67
CA GLU A 195 22.18 7.57 -1.88
C GLU A 195 21.55 8.72 -2.69
N GLY A 196 22.29 9.30 -3.64
CA GLY A 196 21.77 10.35 -4.52
C GLY A 196 20.66 9.83 -5.44
N LYS A 197 20.85 8.64 -6.04
CA LYS A 197 19.79 7.97 -6.81
C LYS A 197 18.66 7.48 -5.91
N ALA A 198 18.97 6.99 -4.72
CA ALA A 198 17.95 6.58 -3.76
C ALA A 198 16.99 7.74 -3.46
N PHE A 199 17.54 8.91 -3.11
CA PHE A 199 16.77 10.13 -2.87
C PHE A 199 15.89 10.52 -4.06
N GLN A 200 16.43 10.50 -5.28
CA GLN A 200 15.66 10.85 -6.49
C GLN A 200 14.47 9.91 -6.72
N TRP A 201 14.63 8.61 -6.48
CA TRP A 201 13.56 7.63 -6.67
C TRP A 201 12.53 7.66 -5.54
N TYR A 202 12.96 7.84 -4.29
CA TYR A 202 12.05 8.11 -3.18
C TYR A 202 11.25 9.39 -3.39
N LEU A 203 11.86 10.44 -3.94
CA LEU A 203 11.17 11.69 -4.28
C LEU A 203 10.05 11.45 -5.30
N LYS A 204 10.33 10.78 -6.41
CA LYS A 204 9.33 10.43 -7.43
C LYS A 204 8.19 9.59 -6.86
N SER A 205 8.52 8.59 -6.03
CA SER A 205 7.55 7.74 -5.33
C SER A 205 6.62 8.58 -4.42
N ALA A 206 7.20 9.47 -3.62
CA ALA A 206 6.49 10.30 -2.66
C ALA A 206 5.59 11.35 -3.34
N GLU A 207 6.07 11.98 -4.41
CA GLU A 207 5.32 12.93 -5.24
C GLU A 207 4.18 12.24 -5.99
N GLY A 208 4.37 10.98 -6.39
CA GLY A 208 3.33 10.10 -6.93
C GLY A 208 2.30 9.63 -5.90
N GLY A 209 2.40 10.06 -4.64
CA GLY A 209 1.42 9.76 -3.60
C GLY A 209 1.66 8.45 -2.85
N ASN A 210 2.80 7.75 -3.05
CA ASN A 210 3.10 6.54 -2.29
C ASN A 210 3.44 6.89 -0.82
N HIS A 211 2.59 6.44 0.11
CA HIS A 211 2.76 6.77 1.53
C HIS A 211 3.99 6.13 2.18
N ILE A 212 4.48 4.99 1.67
CA ILE A 212 5.75 4.40 2.12
C ILE A 212 6.90 5.31 1.65
N GLY A 213 6.91 5.70 0.38
CA GLY A 213 7.92 6.62 -0.16
C GLY A 213 7.89 8.01 0.46
N GLN A 214 6.73 8.50 0.88
CA GLN A 214 6.64 9.72 1.69
C GLN A 214 7.36 9.56 3.04
N SER A 215 7.25 8.39 3.69
CA SER A 215 8.00 8.11 4.93
C SER A 215 9.50 8.00 4.66
N ASP A 216 9.89 7.27 3.61
CA ASP A 216 11.29 7.05 3.25
C ASP A 216 11.99 8.33 2.82
N LEU A 217 11.29 9.21 2.10
CA LEU A 217 11.78 10.55 1.77
C LEU A 217 11.91 11.43 3.02
N GLY A 218 11.00 11.29 3.99
CA GLY A 218 11.12 11.91 5.30
C GLY A 218 12.39 11.46 6.04
N ASN A 219 12.72 10.17 5.97
CA ASN A 219 13.97 9.63 6.52
C ASN A 219 15.18 10.23 5.79
N CYS A 220 15.12 10.38 4.46
CA CYS A 220 16.22 10.98 3.70
C CYS A 220 16.56 12.40 4.17
N TYR A 221 15.55 13.24 4.38
CA TYR A 221 15.76 14.59 4.92
C TYR A 221 16.18 14.61 6.39
N ARG A 222 15.83 13.60 7.19
CA ARG A 222 16.22 13.52 8.61
C ARG A 222 17.68 13.08 8.76
N ASP A 223 18.09 12.10 7.96
CA ASP A 223 19.31 11.32 8.14
C ASP A 223 20.39 11.61 7.07
N GLU A 224 20.22 12.69 6.27
CA GLU A 224 21.17 13.14 5.24
C GLU A 224 21.41 12.13 4.09
N ILE A 225 20.40 11.32 3.77
CA ILE A 225 20.51 10.32 2.70
C ILE A 225 20.29 11.00 1.34
N GLY A 226 21.39 11.20 0.59
CA GLY A 226 21.36 11.77 -0.76
C GLY A 226 20.94 13.23 -0.84
N THR A 227 20.74 13.90 0.30
CA THR A 227 20.33 15.29 0.43
C THR A 227 20.86 15.88 1.74
N ILE A 228 20.80 17.21 1.89
CA ILE A 228 21.12 17.88 3.16
C ILE A 228 19.99 17.72 4.17
N LYS A 229 20.34 17.71 5.46
CA LYS A 229 19.36 17.60 6.55
C LYS A 229 18.35 18.75 6.50
N ASP A 230 17.06 18.42 6.55
CA ASP A 230 15.96 19.40 6.59
C ASP A 230 14.81 18.84 7.43
N GLU A 231 14.79 19.17 8.72
CA GLU A 231 13.79 18.66 9.66
C GLU A 231 12.38 19.15 9.33
N GLY A 232 12.24 20.34 8.73
CA GLY A 232 10.96 20.89 8.30
C GLY A 232 10.36 20.08 7.16
N LYS A 233 11.16 19.74 6.13
CA LYS A 233 10.73 18.85 5.05
C LYS A 233 10.48 17.42 5.54
N ALA A 234 11.32 16.90 6.42
CA ALA A 234 11.11 15.58 7.02
C ALA A 234 9.73 15.51 7.70
N PHE A 235 9.40 16.52 8.54
CA PHE A 235 8.10 16.63 9.18
C PHE A 235 6.94 16.68 8.17
N GLN A 236 7.04 17.50 7.12
CA GLN A 236 5.99 17.61 6.09
C GLN A 236 5.74 16.29 5.37
N TRP A 237 6.79 15.53 5.05
CA TRP A 237 6.67 14.24 4.37
C TRP A 237 6.14 13.13 5.29
N TYR A 238 6.59 13.08 6.56
CA TYR A 238 5.99 12.20 7.55
C TYR A 238 4.51 12.51 7.77
N MET A 239 4.11 13.78 7.76
CA MET A 239 2.71 14.19 7.87
C MET A 239 1.86 13.63 6.73
N LYS A 240 2.29 13.82 5.47
CA LYS A 240 1.60 13.23 4.30
C LYS A 240 1.51 11.70 4.38
N SER A 241 2.60 11.05 4.77
CA SER A 241 2.66 9.60 4.95
C SER A 241 1.67 9.11 6.01
N ALA A 242 1.63 9.79 7.16
CA ALA A 242 0.78 9.44 8.30
C ALA A 242 -0.71 9.65 8.00
N GLU A 243 -1.06 10.75 7.33
CA GLU A 243 -2.41 11.06 6.86
C GLU A 243 -2.89 10.07 5.80
N GLY A 244 -1.96 9.60 4.95
CA GLY A 244 -2.18 8.48 4.03
C GLY A 244 -2.31 7.10 4.69
N GLY A 245 -2.24 7.02 6.02
CA GLY A 245 -2.45 5.78 6.76
C GLY A 245 -1.20 4.92 6.94
N ASN A 246 -0.01 5.36 6.54
CA ASN A 246 1.22 4.59 6.75
C ASN A 246 1.62 4.56 8.24
N HIS A 247 1.63 3.38 8.84
CA HIS A 247 1.90 3.24 10.27
C HIS A 247 3.33 3.62 10.68
N MET A 248 4.32 3.46 9.79
CA MET A 248 5.68 3.95 10.03
C MET A 248 5.73 5.48 10.01
N GLY A 249 5.09 6.12 9.03
CA GLY A 249 4.92 7.57 8.95
C GLY A 249 4.20 8.13 10.17
N GLN A 250 3.17 7.44 10.66
CA GLN A 250 2.48 7.79 11.92
C GLN A 250 3.43 7.73 13.13
N SER A 251 4.27 6.69 13.25
CA SER A 251 5.28 6.63 14.32
C SER A 251 6.31 7.75 14.19
N ASN A 252 6.84 8.00 12.98
CA ASN A 252 7.81 9.06 12.74
C ASN A 252 7.24 10.46 13.04
N LEU A 253 5.98 10.69 12.68
CA LEU A 253 5.29 11.94 13.00
C LEU A 253 5.04 12.11 14.50
N GLY A 254 4.68 11.02 15.20
CA GLY A 254 4.60 11.01 16.66
C GLY A 254 5.93 11.40 17.30
N TYR A 255 7.03 10.87 16.78
CA TYR A 255 8.39 11.20 17.23
C TYR A 255 8.76 12.66 16.96
N CYS A 256 8.38 13.20 15.79
CA CYS A 256 8.56 14.62 15.51
C CYS A 256 7.85 15.51 16.53
N TYR A 257 6.61 15.21 16.90
CA TYR A 257 5.88 15.96 17.92
C TYR A 257 6.45 15.76 19.33
N GLU A 258 6.94 14.55 19.67
CA GLU A 258 7.54 14.29 20.97
C GLU A 258 8.84 15.08 21.18
N LYS A 259 9.66 15.18 20.14
CA LYS A 259 10.99 15.82 20.20
C LYS A 259 11.01 17.27 19.70
N GLY A 260 9.96 17.73 19.03
CA GLY A 260 9.94 19.05 18.38
C GLY A 260 10.81 19.11 17.13
N ILE A 261 10.86 18.03 16.34
CA ILE A 261 11.64 17.97 15.09
C ILE A 261 10.80 18.51 13.95
N GLY A 262 11.21 19.63 13.36
CA GLY A 262 10.48 20.30 12.27
C GLY A 262 9.12 20.91 12.68
N THR A 263 8.78 20.85 13.97
CA THR A 263 7.54 21.38 14.56
C THR A 263 7.77 21.75 16.02
N ILE A 264 6.81 22.43 16.65
CA ILE A 264 6.78 22.64 18.10
C ILE A 264 6.43 21.31 18.79
N LYS A 265 7.10 21.03 19.92
CA LYS A 265 6.81 19.87 20.75
C LYS A 265 5.34 19.86 21.20
N ASP A 266 4.68 18.73 21.03
CA ASP A 266 3.27 18.52 21.39
C ASP A 266 3.05 17.06 21.83
N GLU A 267 3.02 16.83 23.13
CA GLU A 267 2.91 15.47 23.68
C GLU A 267 1.55 14.82 23.41
N GLY A 268 0.48 15.62 23.30
CA GLY A 268 -0.86 15.12 22.98
C GLY A 268 -0.92 14.61 21.54
N LYS A 269 -0.35 15.35 20.58
CA LYS A 269 -0.24 14.88 19.19
C LYS A 269 0.73 13.71 19.05
N ALA A 270 1.82 13.70 19.80
CA ALA A 270 2.74 12.56 19.83
C ALA A 270 2.00 11.27 20.24
N PHE A 271 1.28 11.33 21.37
CA PHE A 271 0.47 10.22 21.85
C PHE A 271 -0.57 9.76 20.81
N HIS A 272 -1.31 10.70 20.22
CA HIS A 272 -2.32 10.41 19.20
C HIS A 272 -1.76 9.65 17.99
N TRP A 273 -0.61 10.08 17.48
CA TRP A 273 0.01 9.43 16.31
C TRP A 273 0.68 8.10 16.65
N TYR A 274 1.30 7.98 17.82
CA TYR A 274 1.79 6.69 18.31
C TYR A 274 0.65 5.69 18.53
N LEU A 275 -0.50 6.14 19.02
CA LEU A 275 -1.69 5.29 19.18
C LEU A 275 -2.16 4.74 17.83
N LYS A 276 -2.36 5.60 16.83
CA LYS A 276 -2.72 5.17 15.47
C LYS A 276 -1.72 4.18 14.87
N SER A 277 -0.43 4.46 15.03
CA SER A 277 0.64 3.59 14.54
C SER A 277 0.60 2.21 15.22
N ALA A 278 0.42 2.20 16.54
CA ALA A 278 0.39 0.98 17.35
C ALA A 278 -0.84 0.10 17.06
N GLU A 279 -2.02 0.71 16.92
CA GLU A 279 -3.27 0.06 16.51
C GLU A 279 -3.17 -0.50 15.08
N GLY A 280 -2.43 0.17 14.21
CA GLY A 280 -2.03 -0.33 12.89
C GLY A 280 -1.00 -1.45 12.90
N GLY A 281 -0.57 -1.92 14.07
CA GLY A 281 0.36 -3.05 14.21
C GLY A 281 1.84 -2.70 14.10
N ASN A 282 2.23 -1.42 14.00
CA ASN A 282 3.63 -1.04 13.93
C ASN A 282 4.32 -1.22 15.28
N HIS A 283 5.32 -2.10 15.33
CA HIS A 283 5.98 -2.45 16.60
C HIS A 283 6.81 -1.31 17.21
N ILE A 284 7.31 -0.36 16.40
CA ILE A 284 7.98 0.85 16.91
C ILE A 284 6.94 1.77 17.57
N GLY A 285 5.80 1.99 16.90
CA GLY A 285 4.66 2.72 17.44
C GLY A 285 4.14 2.11 18.74
N GLN A 286 4.04 0.78 18.83
CA GLN A 286 3.67 0.05 20.04
C GLN A 286 4.66 0.31 21.19
N SER A 287 5.98 0.25 20.94
CA SER A 287 6.98 0.57 21.96
C SER A 287 6.91 2.03 22.40
N ASN A 288 6.71 2.96 21.47
CA ASN A 288 6.63 4.39 21.78
C ASN A 288 5.36 4.70 22.59
N LEU A 289 4.23 4.09 22.23
CA LEU A 289 2.98 4.20 23.00
C LEU A 289 3.11 3.61 24.41
N GLY A 290 3.81 2.47 24.54
CA GLY A 290 4.16 1.92 25.85
C GLY A 290 4.96 2.90 26.71
N SER A 291 5.88 3.64 26.08
CA SER A 291 6.67 4.70 26.73
C SER A 291 5.78 5.88 27.16
N CYS A 292 4.83 6.29 26.31
CA CYS A 292 3.86 7.32 26.67
C CYS A 292 3.04 6.94 27.90
N TYR A 293 2.54 5.70 28.00
CA TYR A 293 1.81 5.24 29.18
C TYR A 293 2.69 5.08 30.42
N ARG A 294 3.95 4.67 30.27
CA ARG A 294 4.89 4.59 31.39
C ARG A 294 5.19 5.98 31.97
N ASP A 295 5.46 6.94 31.10
CA ASP A 295 5.98 8.25 31.47
C ASP A 295 4.89 9.31 31.66
N GLY A 296 3.66 9.04 31.19
CA GLY A 296 2.55 9.99 31.21
C GLY A 296 2.67 11.06 30.11
N THR A 297 3.33 10.74 29.00
CA THR A 297 3.53 11.67 27.89
C THR A 297 2.26 11.74 27.05
N GLY A 298 1.58 12.89 27.08
CA GLY A 298 0.32 13.11 26.35
C GLY A 298 -0.87 12.28 26.86
N THR A 299 -0.71 11.58 27.99
CA THR A 299 -1.72 10.71 28.60
C THR A 299 -1.47 10.56 30.10
N ILE A 300 -2.38 9.91 30.82
CA ILE A 300 -2.19 9.58 32.23
C ILE A 300 -1.29 8.34 32.34
N LYS A 301 -0.36 8.35 33.30
CA LYS A 301 0.50 7.19 33.59
C LYS A 301 -0.33 5.93 33.85
N ASP A 302 -0.03 4.85 33.14
CA ASP A 302 -0.72 3.57 33.24
C ASP A 302 0.29 2.43 32.98
N GLY A 303 0.86 1.88 34.05
CA GLY A 303 1.85 0.81 33.96
C GLY A 303 1.29 -0.49 33.35
N GLY A 304 -0.01 -0.76 33.51
CA GLY A 304 -0.66 -1.93 32.92
C GLY A 304 -0.75 -1.81 31.41
N LYS A 305 -1.19 -0.66 30.90
CA LYS A 305 -1.20 -0.40 29.45
C LYS A 305 0.21 -0.34 28.86
N ALA A 306 1.16 0.24 29.59
CA ALA A 306 2.56 0.26 29.18
C ALA A 306 3.08 -1.16 28.94
N PHE A 307 2.87 -2.06 29.92
CA PHE A 307 3.23 -3.47 29.82
C PHE A 307 2.58 -4.16 28.61
N GLN A 308 1.26 -3.99 28.42
CA GLN A 308 0.55 -4.60 27.29
C GLN A 308 1.10 -4.17 25.92
N TRP A 309 1.44 -2.89 25.76
CA TRP A 309 1.99 -2.39 24.50
C TRP A 309 3.45 -2.81 24.28
N TYR A 310 4.27 -2.85 25.33
CA TYR A 310 5.62 -3.41 25.24
C TYR A 310 5.60 -4.90 24.89
N LEU A 311 4.67 -5.68 25.46
CA LEU A 311 4.50 -7.09 25.13
C LEU A 311 4.18 -7.28 23.65
N LYS A 312 3.18 -6.57 23.11
CA LYS A 312 2.85 -6.61 21.67
C LYS A 312 4.04 -6.22 20.79
N SER A 313 4.78 -5.18 21.18
CA SER A 313 5.98 -4.74 20.47
C SER A 313 7.08 -5.81 20.48
N ALA A 314 7.28 -6.48 21.62
CA ALA A 314 8.27 -7.53 21.81
C ALA A 314 7.94 -8.82 21.06
N GLU A 315 6.67 -9.22 21.05
CA GLU A 315 6.14 -10.33 20.24
C GLU A 315 6.34 -10.08 18.75
N GLY A 316 6.25 -8.80 18.34
CA GLY A 316 6.61 -8.33 17.01
C GLY A 316 8.11 -8.26 16.72
N GLY A 317 8.97 -8.72 17.64
CA GLY A 317 10.43 -8.75 17.46
C GLY A 317 11.14 -7.41 17.64
N ASN A 318 10.48 -6.38 18.17
CA ASN A 318 11.11 -5.07 18.37
C ASN A 318 12.04 -5.08 19.59
N CYS A 319 13.33 -4.80 19.36
CA CYS A 319 14.33 -4.80 20.44
C CYS A 319 14.03 -3.79 21.56
N LYS A 320 13.52 -2.58 21.23
CA LYS A 320 13.14 -1.60 22.27
C LYS A 320 11.93 -2.08 23.06
N GLY A 321 10.96 -2.71 22.40
CA GLY A 321 9.82 -3.38 23.03
C GLY A 321 10.29 -4.47 24.01
N GLN A 322 11.19 -5.35 23.57
CA GLN A 322 11.78 -6.41 24.40
C GLN A 322 12.53 -5.86 25.62
N LEU A 323 13.37 -4.83 25.41
CA LEU A 323 14.10 -4.17 26.49
C LEU A 323 13.16 -3.52 27.52
N ASN A 324 12.15 -2.78 27.03
CA ASN A 324 11.18 -2.13 27.91
C ASN A 324 10.28 -3.14 28.63
N LEU A 325 9.98 -4.27 28.01
CA LEU A 325 9.27 -5.38 28.65
C LEU A 325 10.12 -6.01 29.76
N GLY A 326 11.42 -6.22 29.52
CA GLY A 326 12.37 -6.66 30.54
C GLY A 326 12.42 -5.70 31.73
N TYR A 327 12.49 -4.39 31.45
CA TYR A 327 12.41 -3.35 32.49
C TYR A 327 11.10 -3.41 33.29
N CYS A 328 9.96 -3.69 32.64
CA CYS A 328 8.69 -3.88 33.34
C CYS A 328 8.71 -5.07 34.30
N TYR A 329 9.26 -6.22 33.88
CA TYR A 329 9.41 -7.40 34.74
C TYR A 329 10.34 -7.13 35.93
N GLU A 330 11.49 -6.49 35.69
CA GLU A 330 12.46 -6.16 36.74
C GLU A 330 11.87 -5.25 37.82
N ASN A 331 11.02 -4.29 37.42
CA ASN A 331 10.50 -3.25 38.31
C ASN A 331 9.05 -3.50 38.76
N GLY A 332 8.45 -4.63 38.42
CA GLY A 332 7.06 -4.95 38.76
C GLY A 332 6.02 -4.01 38.13
N ILE A 333 6.31 -3.41 36.97
CA ILE A 333 5.44 -2.43 36.31
C ILE A 333 4.40 -3.17 35.46
N GLY A 334 3.14 -3.12 35.87
CA GLY A 334 2.04 -3.74 35.13
C GLY A 334 1.97 -5.27 35.26
N THR A 335 2.97 -5.90 35.87
CA THR A 335 2.96 -7.32 36.25
C THR A 335 2.37 -7.46 37.65
N ILE A 336 1.17 -8.03 37.75
CA ILE A 336 0.67 -8.47 39.06
C ILE A 336 1.60 -9.61 39.52
N HIS A 337 1.90 -9.67 40.82
CA HIS A 337 2.87 -10.58 41.48
C HIS A 337 2.58 -12.10 41.36
N GLN A 338 1.88 -12.57 40.31
CA GLN A 338 1.44 -13.96 40.15
C GLN A 338 2.08 -14.73 38.97
N GLU A 339 2.84 -14.09 38.07
CA GLU A 339 3.40 -14.78 36.88
C GLU A 339 4.92 -14.96 36.87
N ILE A 340 5.63 -14.58 37.96
CA ILE A 340 7.09 -14.79 38.06
C ILE A 340 7.47 -16.29 38.08
N ILE A 341 6.51 -17.21 38.28
CA ILE A 341 6.79 -18.64 38.35
C ILE A 341 6.99 -19.30 36.97
N PHE A 342 6.52 -18.70 35.86
CA PHE A 342 6.47 -19.46 34.59
C PHE A 342 7.72 -19.39 33.70
N PHE A 343 8.64 -18.43 33.91
CA PHE A 343 9.79 -18.25 33.00
C PHE A 343 11.13 -18.83 33.49
N ILE A 344 11.22 -19.34 34.73
CA ILE A 344 12.47 -19.96 35.24
C ILE A 344 12.57 -21.45 34.84
N VAL A 345 11.55 -22.07 34.24
CA VAL A 345 11.51 -23.53 33.99
C VAL A 345 11.95 -23.94 32.56
N PHE A 346 12.28 -23.01 31.66
CA PHE A 346 12.72 -23.35 30.29
C PHE A 346 13.94 -22.58 29.79
N MET A 347 14.99 -22.48 30.62
CA MET A 347 16.39 -22.40 30.15
C MET A 347 17.10 -23.70 30.56
#